data_AF-A0A7K3UH58-F1
#
_entry.id   AF-A0A7K3UH58-F1
#
_cell.length_a   1.000
_cell.length_b   1.000
_cell.length_c   1.000
_cell.angle_alpha   90.00
_cell.angle_beta   90.00
_cell.angle_gamma   90.00
#
_symmetry.space_group_name_H-M   'P 1'
#
loop_
_entity.id
_entity.type
_entity.pdbx_description
1 polymer ?
#
loop_
_entity_poly.entity_id
_entity_poly.type
_entity_poly.pdbx_seq_one_letter_code
_entity_poly.pdbx_strand_id
1 'polypeptide(L)'
;MSDCRPEVEIDSFDTRKVLAPLLVDTPFRLIGRGFSKETIEVYVSTDEHGGDEVFKIAITDSSTSTDEVLSVVAKPPISAPTGTDLWVAIRLNGKFQDAQPGFKIV
;
A
#
# COMPACT_ATOMS: atom_id res chain seq x y z
N MET A 1 28.90 -2.55 7.73
CA MET A 1 27.68 -2.78 8.53
C MET A 1 26.56 -2.25 7.68
N SER A 2 25.80 -3.12 7.02
CA SER A 2 24.74 -2.68 6.10
C SER A 2 23.62 -2.10 6.94
N ASP A 3 23.34 -0.81 6.79
CA ASP A 3 22.12 -0.20 7.29
C ASP A 3 20.94 -1.03 6.79
N CYS A 4 20.35 -1.87 7.65
CA CYS A 4 19.11 -2.60 7.37
C CYS A 4 17.91 -1.65 7.52
N ARG A 5 18.01 -0.45 6.95
CA ARG A 5 16.88 0.48 6.89
C ARG A 5 16.09 0.16 5.63
N PRO A 6 14.75 0.10 5.70
CA PRO A 6 13.93 -0.01 4.52
C PRO A 6 14.28 1.12 3.55
N GLU A 7 14.35 0.82 2.25
CA GLU A 7 14.56 1.86 1.24
C GLU A 7 13.29 2.65 0.97
N VAL A 8 12.14 2.10 1.33
CA VAL A 8 10.80 2.68 1.17
C VAL A 8 10.04 2.47 2.46
N GLU A 9 9.40 3.51 2.97
CA GLU A 9 8.62 3.47 4.20
C GLU A 9 7.30 4.20 4.01
N ILE A 10 6.26 3.73 4.71
CA ILE A 10 4.93 4.33 4.72
C ILE A 10 4.71 4.93 6.11
N ASP A 11 4.70 6.25 6.20
CA ASP A 11 4.42 6.95 7.46
C ASP A 11 2.91 6.97 7.75
N SER A 12 2.09 7.26 6.72
CA SER A 12 0.65 7.34 6.86
C SER A 12 -0.08 7.25 5.52
N PHE A 13 -1.42 7.22 5.57
CA PHE A 13 -2.24 7.54 4.42
C PHE A 13 -2.61 9.03 4.45
N ASP A 14 -3.09 9.57 3.32
CA ASP A 14 -3.66 10.91 3.27
C ASP A 14 -5.01 11.05 3.99
N THR A 15 -5.61 9.91 4.32
CA THR A 15 -6.80 9.80 5.17
C THR A 15 -6.49 9.01 6.44
N ARG A 16 -7.33 9.12 7.47
CA ARG A 16 -7.13 8.32 8.71
C ARG A 16 -7.32 6.82 8.50
N LYS A 17 -8.26 6.46 7.63
CA LYS A 17 -8.58 5.08 7.24
C LYS A 17 -9.11 5.09 5.82
N VAL A 18 -8.67 4.12 5.03
CA VAL A 18 -9.16 3.90 3.67
C VAL A 18 -10.28 2.88 3.73
N LEU A 19 -11.49 3.30 3.35
CA LEU A 19 -12.66 2.43 3.25
C LEU A 19 -12.88 2.13 1.77
N ALA A 20 -12.61 0.89 1.36
CA ALA A 20 -12.68 0.49 -0.04
C ALA A 20 -13.84 -0.51 -0.26
N PRO A 21 -14.89 -0.13 -0.99
CA PRO A 21 -15.96 -1.06 -1.32
C PRO A 21 -15.50 -2.15 -2.29
N LEU A 22 -16.12 -3.33 -2.21
CA LEU A 22 -15.88 -4.41 -3.17
C LEU A 22 -16.13 -3.95 -4.62
N LEU A 23 -15.20 -4.30 -5.52
CA LEU A 23 -15.26 -4.03 -6.97
C LEU A 23 -15.25 -2.54 -7.36
N VAL A 24 -15.07 -1.63 -6.41
CA VAL A 24 -15.03 -0.18 -6.63
C VAL A 24 -13.60 0.33 -6.57
N ASP A 25 -13.22 1.13 -7.57
CA ASP A 25 -11.92 1.78 -7.60
C ASP A 25 -11.87 2.88 -6.54
N THR A 26 -10.99 2.70 -5.56
CA THR A 26 -10.85 3.58 -4.40
C THR A 26 -9.47 4.26 -4.44
N PRO A 27 -9.39 5.50 -4.94
CA PRO A 27 -8.15 6.26 -4.92
C PRO A 27 -7.79 6.74 -3.51
N PHE A 28 -6.52 6.65 -3.16
CA PHE A 28 -5.95 7.23 -1.94
C PHE A 28 -4.44 7.48 -2.13
N ARG A 29 -3.80 8.12 -1.16
CA ARG A 29 -2.36 8.38 -1.23
C ARG A 29 -1.62 7.80 -0.04
N LEU A 30 -0.45 7.23 -0.31
CA LEU A 30 0.54 6.90 0.71
C LEU A 30 1.44 8.10 0.94
N ILE A 31 1.73 8.40 2.20
CA ILE A 31 2.66 9.42 2.65
C ILE A 31 3.81 8.69 3.34
N GLY A 32 5.04 9.03 2.98
CA GLY A 32 6.21 8.30 3.44
C GLY A 32 7.49 8.79 2.78
N ARG A 33 8.37 7.86 2.42
CA ARG A 33 9.63 8.16 1.74
C ARG A 33 10.08 7.03 0.83
N GLY A 34 10.91 7.36 -0.16
CA GLY A 34 11.48 6.39 -1.09
C GLY A 34 10.52 5.94 -2.19
N PHE A 35 9.44 6.68 -2.45
CA PHE A 35 8.47 6.32 -3.50
C PHE A 35 8.94 6.63 -4.92
N SER A 36 10.07 7.32 -5.09
CA SER A 36 10.67 7.61 -6.39
C SER A 36 11.39 6.41 -7.04
N LYS A 37 11.45 5.26 -6.35
CA LYS A 37 12.20 4.09 -6.78
C LYS A 37 11.47 3.35 -7.91
N GLU A 38 12.24 2.93 -8.92
CA GLU A 38 11.74 2.02 -9.96
C GLU A 38 11.40 0.66 -9.31
N THR A 39 10.33 0.00 -9.75
CA THR A 39 9.83 -1.33 -9.31
C THR A 39 9.07 -1.41 -7.98
N ILE A 40 8.50 -0.30 -7.52
CA ILE A 40 7.59 -0.33 -6.37
C ILE A 40 6.30 -1.09 -6.72
N GLU A 41 5.93 -2.03 -5.86
CA GLU A 41 4.62 -2.68 -5.86
C GLU A 41 3.90 -2.41 -4.54
N VAL A 42 2.62 -2.04 -4.62
CA VAL A 42 1.76 -1.83 -3.45
C VAL A 42 0.68 -2.91 -3.44
N TYR A 43 0.38 -3.47 -2.28
CA TYR A 43 -0.60 -4.54 -2.12
C TYR A 43 -1.26 -4.46 -0.75
N VAL A 44 -2.40 -5.15 -0.60
CA VAL A 44 -3.07 -5.32 0.68
C VAL A 44 -2.68 -6.66 1.28
N SER A 45 -2.38 -6.65 2.58
CA SER A 45 -2.00 -7.80 3.39
C SER A 45 -2.94 -7.94 4.59
N THR A 46 -3.13 -9.18 5.08
CA THR A 46 -3.82 -9.42 6.35
C THR A 46 -2.89 -9.36 7.57
N ASP A 47 -1.59 -9.15 7.36
CA ASP A 47 -0.59 -9.04 8.41
C ASP A 47 0.36 -7.84 8.20
N GLU A 48 1.00 -7.42 9.29
CA GLU A 48 1.96 -6.31 9.35
C GLU A 48 3.32 -6.61 8.68
N HIS A 49 3.55 -7.86 8.27
CA HIS A 49 4.80 -8.29 7.63
C HIS A 49 4.67 -8.46 6.11
N GLY A 50 3.49 -8.20 5.54
CA GLY A 50 3.21 -8.36 4.12
C GLY A 50 3.25 -9.83 3.65
N GLY A 51 3.05 -10.79 4.56
CA GLY A 51 3.17 -12.22 4.30
C GLY A 51 2.00 -12.81 3.53
N ASP A 52 0.78 -12.44 3.89
CA ASP A 52 -0.45 -12.90 3.25
C ASP A 52 -1.04 -11.83 2.32
N GLU A 53 -0.58 -11.83 1.06
CA GLU A 53 -1.06 -10.90 0.03
C GLU A 53 -2.51 -11.23 -0.37
N VAL A 54 -3.42 -10.28 -0.11
CA VAL A 54 -4.83 -10.38 -0.49
C VAL A 54 -5.03 -9.99 -1.95
N PHE A 55 -4.54 -8.81 -2.34
CA PHE A 55 -4.61 -8.29 -3.70
C PHE A 55 -3.63 -7.14 -3.93
N LYS A 56 -3.24 -6.91 -5.18
CA LYS A 56 -2.37 -5.79 -5.58
C LYS A 56 -3.15 -4.50 -5.77
N ILE A 57 -2.53 -3.38 -5.40
CA ILE A 57 -3.04 -2.03 -5.58
C ILE A 57 -2.37 -1.43 -6.83
N ALA A 58 -3.16 -0.77 -7.68
CA ALA A 58 -2.62 -0.12 -8.87
C ALA A 58 -2.00 1.24 -8.49
N ILE A 59 -0.82 1.55 -9.03
CA ILE A 59 -0.22 2.88 -8.93
C ILE A 59 -0.69 3.67 -10.16
N THR A 60 -1.38 4.80 -9.96
CA THR A 60 -2.12 5.44 -11.04
C THR A 60 -1.44 6.64 -11.69
N ASP A 61 -0.51 7.31 -11.02
CA ASP A 61 0.20 8.43 -11.63
C ASP A 61 1.59 8.63 -11.01
N SER A 62 2.63 8.27 -11.76
CA SER A 62 4.01 8.63 -11.45
C SER A 62 4.29 10.14 -11.60
N SER A 63 3.39 10.87 -12.26
CA SER A 63 3.48 12.31 -12.48
C SER A 63 3.24 13.16 -11.22
N THR A 64 2.45 12.63 -10.27
CA THR A 64 2.22 13.21 -8.94
C THR A 64 2.95 12.47 -7.83
N SER A 65 3.58 11.34 -8.15
CA SER A 65 4.38 10.60 -7.19
C SER A 65 5.68 11.36 -6.93
N THR A 66 5.77 11.98 -5.76
CA THR A 66 7.03 12.52 -5.27
C THR A 66 7.76 11.43 -4.50
N ASP A 67 8.97 11.72 -4.02
CA ASP A 67 9.65 10.79 -3.12
C ASP A 67 8.86 10.54 -1.83
N GLU A 68 7.97 11.47 -1.47
CA GLU A 68 7.22 11.47 -0.20
C GLU A 68 5.75 11.05 -0.34
N VAL A 69 5.17 11.13 -1.54
CA VAL A 69 3.76 10.85 -1.77
C VAL A 69 3.61 9.90 -2.96
N LEU A 70 2.85 8.81 -2.78
CA LEU A 70 2.53 7.86 -3.85
C LEU A 70 1.01 7.75 -4.04
N SER A 71 0.55 8.06 -5.25
CA SER A 71 -0.87 7.97 -5.64
C SER A 71 -1.24 6.55 -6.07
N VAL A 72 -2.24 5.96 -5.41
CA VAL A 72 -2.64 4.57 -5.62
C VAL A 72 -4.16 4.42 -5.69
N VAL A 73 -4.61 3.35 -6.35
CA VAL A 73 -6.02 2.97 -6.46
C VAL A 73 -6.19 1.51 -6.07
N ALA A 74 -6.92 1.29 -4.98
CA ALA A 74 -7.30 -0.05 -4.55
C ALA A 74 -8.62 -0.46 -5.20
N LYS A 75 -8.69 -1.68 -5.71
CA LYS A 75 -9.92 -2.30 -6.20
C LYS A 75 -10.05 -3.69 -5.57
N PRO A 76 -10.71 -3.80 -4.39
CA PRO A 76 -10.86 -5.08 -3.72
C PRO A 76 -11.67 -6.08 -4.59
N PRO A 77 -11.17 -7.31 -4.81
CA PRO A 77 -11.94 -8.33 -5.52
C PRO A 77 -13.08 -8.87 -4.65
N ILE A 78 -14.09 -9.50 -5.28
CA ILE A 78 -15.25 -10.05 -4.57
C ILE A 78 -14.91 -11.13 -3.52
N SER A 79 -13.73 -11.74 -3.63
CA SER A 79 -13.21 -12.75 -2.70
C SER A 79 -12.44 -12.16 -1.51
N ALA A 80 -12.25 -10.84 -1.44
CA ALA A 80 -11.46 -10.23 -0.39
C ALA A 80 -12.20 -10.21 0.97
N PRO A 81 -11.49 -10.36 2.10
CA PRO A 81 -12.10 -10.39 3.42
C PRO A 81 -12.69 -9.04 3.81
N THR A 82 -14.01 -8.97 3.99
CA THR A 82 -14.71 -7.76 4.41
C THR A 82 -14.74 -7.62 5.94
N GLY A 83 -14.89 -6.40 6.44
CA GLY A 83 -15.12 -6.13 7.86
C GLY A 83 -13.88 -6.19 8.76
N THR A 84 -12.73 -6.67 8.26
CA THR A 84 -11.45 -6.76 8.99
C THR A 84 -10.57 -5.55 8.66
N ASP A 85 -9.79 -5.07 9.65
CA ASP A 85 -8.74 -4.08 9.41
C ASP A 85 -7.54 -4.78 8.74
N LEU A 86 -7.08 -4.21 7.63
CA LEU A 86 -6.02 -4.73 6.78
C LEU A 86 -4.85 -3.73 6.71
N TRP A 87 -3.73 -4.23 6.19
CA TRP A 87 -2.49 -3.49 6.02
C TRP A 87 -2.24 -3.21 4.56
N VAL A 88 -1.76 -2.00 4.24
CA VAL A 88 -1.22 -1.69 2.92
C VAL A 88 0.28 -1.86 3.01
N ALA A 89 0.81 -2.81 2.26
CA ALA A 89 2.21 -3.16 2.24
C ALA A 89 2.86 -2.75 0.93
N ILE A 90 4.17 -2.52 0.99
CA ILE A 90 4.98 -2.14 -0.16
C ILE A 90 6.16 -3.10 -0.33
N ARG A 91 6.45 -3.42 -1.58
CA ARG A 91 7.61 -4.21 -2.00
C ARG A 91 8.45 -3.38 -2.95
N LEU A 92 9.76 -3.46 -2.79
CA LEU A 92 10.75 -2.90 -3.71
C LEU A 92 11.60 -4.04 -4.25
N ASN A 93 11.70 -4.17 -5.58
CA ASN A 93 12.42 -5.28 -6.23
C ASN A 93 11.98 -6.67 -5.70
N GLY A 94 10.68 -6.84 -5.44
CA GLY A 94 10.10 -8.06 -4.89
C GLY A 94 10.39 -8.33 -3.41
N LYS A 95 11.08 -7.42 -2.70
CA LYS A 95 11.36 -7.53 -1.27
C LYS A 95 10.42 -6.64 -0.47
N PHE A 96 9.79 -7.21 0.55
CA PHE A 96 9.03 -6.44 1.54
C PHE A 96 9.88 -5.30 2.10
N GLN A 97 9.29 -4.12 2.21
CA GLN A 97 9.93 -2.97 2.83
C GLN A 97 9.17 -2.55 4.08
N ASP A 98 7.85 -2.33 3.95
CA ASP A 98 7.03 -1.79 5.02
C ASP A 98 5.53 -2.09 4.84
N ALA A 99 4.76 -1.96 5.92
CA ALA A 99 3.31 -2.10 5.92
C ALA A 99 2.62 -1.15 6.92
N GLN A 100 1.57 -0.49 6.45
CA GLN A 100 0.80 0.46 7.26
C GLN A 100 -0.63 -0.05 7.50
N PRO A 101 -1.11 -0.11 8.76
CA PRO A 101 -2.51 -0.43 9.06
C PRO A 101 -3.43 0.74 8.70
N GLY A 102 -4.71 0.41 8.46
CA GLY A 102 -5.77 1.42 8.28
C GLY A 102 -6.55 1.28 6.98
N PHE A 103 -6.43 0.14 6.30
CA PHE A 103 -7.25 -0.20 5.16
C PHE A 103 -8.40 -1.10 5.60
N LYS A 104 -9.62 -0.87 5.12
CA LYS A 104 -10.76 -1.71 5.44
C LYS A 104 -11.67 -1.87 4.23
N ILE A 105 -12.08 -3.11 3.98
CA ILE A 105 -13.02 -3.43 2.92
C ILE A 105 -14.44 -3.38 3.48
N VAL A 106 -15.32 -2.63 2.80
CA VAL A 106 -16.71 -2.38 3.20
C VAL A 106 -17.73 -2.86 2.18
#